data_AF-A0A8T5MJI7-F1
#
_entry.id   AF-A0A8T5MJI7-F1
#
_cell.length_a   1.000
_cell.length_b   1.000
_cell.length_c   1.000
_cell.angle_alpha   90.00
_cell.angle_beta   90.00
_cell.angle_gamma   90.00
#
_symmetry.space_group_name_H-M   'P 1'
#
loop_
_entity.id
_entity.type
_entity.pdbx_description
1 polymer ?
#
loop_
_entity_poly.entity_id
_entity_poly.type
_entity_poly.pdbx_seq_one_letter_code
_entity_poly.pdbx_strand_id
1 'polypeptide(L)'
;MVNFENGMLAAQLQGNFGMHEIYISILAGLFLYVSSLVVIVVSLGYGRVMKDRVALIGDSIGPGGVKLAERGIPGWQYISAGLVYTGITGLAGTLKLLFVHPLQLIFFDYLTLLSPPIALYFFYAGIKQHLRKEVKGVFLKNIILITVLLYDLVGVLTILSESYLQDLAFYATDVRTLFLYFIILPILILSAITFKTAFKAYEKYLLFMPTVSAMVISTSLLALVTLAGELSITSGYAGIYIIAQGVKDILICVTATSILAYGGAVRMMKIRKM
;
A
#
# COMPACT_ATOMS: atom_id res chain seq x y z
N MET A 1 -23.17 10.66 25.64
CA MET A 1 -23.21 9.66 24.56
C MET A 1 -23.85 10.32 23.36
N VAL A 2 -23.10 10.52 22.29
CA VAL A 2 -23.69 10.94 21.01
C VAL A 2 -24.18 9.66 20.35
N ASN A 3 -25.49 9.42 20.41
CA ASN A 3 -26.12 8.31 19.69
C ASN A 3 -26.28 8.74 18.23
N PHE A 4 -25.66 8.00 17.32
CA PHE A 4 -25.80 8.18 15.89
C PHE A 4 -27.06 7.48 15.41
N GLU A 5 -28.22 8.12 15.61
CA GLU A 5 -29.44 7.69 14.92
C GLU A 5 -29.35 8.15 13.46
N ASN A 6 -29.37 7.16 12.56
CA ASN A 6 -29.50 7.32 11.11
C ASN A 6 -28.28 7.90 10.38
N GLY A 7 -27.22 7.11 10.21
CA GLY A 7 -26.40 7.04 8.97
C GLY A 7 -25.91 8.34 8.28
N MET A 8 -26.03 9.50 8.90
CA MET A 8 -25.79 10.81 8.31
C MET A 8 -24.55 11.43 8.95
N LEU A 9 -23.40 10.86 8.58
CA LEU A 9 -22.17 11.65 8.43
C LEU A 9 -22.38 12.87 7.51
N ALA A 10 -23.46 12.87 6.70
CA ALA A 10 -23.90 14.00 5.89
C ALA A 10 -24.32 15.25 6.69
N ALA A 11 -24.75 15.12 7.96
CA ALA A 11 -25.15 16.28 8.77
C ALA A 11 -23.97 16.96 9.50
N GLN A 12 -22.82 16.29 9.62
CA GLN A 12 -21.58 16.89 10.14
C GLN A 12 -20.81 17.71 9.07
N LEU A 13 -21.24 17.64 7.80
CA LEU A 13 -20.68 18.40 6.68
C LEU A 13 -21.12 19.88 6.64
N GLN A 14 -22.17 20.29 7.36
CA GLN A 14 -22.76 21.64 7.21
C GLN A 14 -22.14 22.74 8.09
N GLY A 15 -21.15 22.42 8.94
CA GLY A 15 -20.61 23.35 9.92
C GLY A 15 -19.18 23.88 9.66
N ASN A 16 -18.77 24.17 8.42
CA ASN A 16 -17.50 24.82 8.00
C ASN A 16 -16.14 24.28 8.53
N PHE A 17 -16.07 23.43 9.55
CA PHE A 17 -14.85 22.80 10.06
C PHE A 17 -14.52 21.48 9.37
N GLY A 18 -15.52 20.73 8.86
CA GLY A 18 -15.32 19.45 8.17
C GLY A 18 -14.91 19.55 6.70
N MET A 19 -15.11 20.71 6.06
CA MET A 19 -14.71 20.92 4.66
C MET A 19 -13.20 20.88 4.49
N HIS A 20 -12.45 21.50 5.41
CA HIS A 20 -10.98 21.51 5.37
C HIS A 20 -10.38 20.11 5.50
N GLU A 21 -10.94 19.26 6.35
CA GLU A 21 -10.48 17.87 6.52
C GLU A 21 -10.64 17.08 5.22
N ILE A 22 -11.79 17.21 4.55
CA ILE A 22 -12.05 16.55 3.26
C ILE A 22 -11.09 17.02 2.18
N TYR A 23 -10.84 18.33 2.08
CA TYR A 23 -9.86 18.84 1.14
C TYR A 23 -8.44 18.33 1.43
N ILE A 24 -8.05 18.26 2.71
CA ILE A 24 -6.75 17.73 3.11
C ILE A 24 -6.63 16.26 2.74
N SER A 25 -7.64 15.43 3.05
CA SER A 25 -7.63 14.01 2.69
C SER A 25 -7.59 13.79 1.17
N ILE A 26 -8.34 14.59 0.39
CA ILE A 26 -8.32 14.56 -1.10
C ILE A 26 -6.93 14.93 -1.62
N LEU A 27 -6.35 16.02 -1.13
CA LEU A 27 -5.04 16.50 -1.58
C LEU A 27 -3.93 15.52 -1.19
N ALA A 28 -3.96 14.99 0.02
CA ALA A 28 -3.01 13.98 0.47
C ALA A 28 -3.12 12.72 -0.40
N GLY A 29 -4.33 12.22 -0.62
CA GLY A 29 -4.58 11.02 -1.43
C GLY A 29 -4.11 11.18 -2.88
N LEU A 30 -4.43 12.30 -3.52
CA LEU A 30 -3.93 12.64 -4.86
C LEU A 30 -2.42 12.80 -4.88
N PHE A 31 -1.83 13.44 -3.87
CA PHE A 31 -0.39 13.60 -3.78
C PHE A 31 0.32 12.25 -3.74
N LEU A 32 -0.17 11.30 -2.94
CA LEU A 32 0.36 9.93 -2.89
C LEU A 32 0.21 9.22 -4.24
N TYR A 33 -0.95 9.31 -4.88
CA TYR A 33 -1.19 8.70 -6.18
C TYR A 33 -0.24 9.24 -7.26
N VAL A 34 -0.14 10.57 -7.38
CA VAL A 34 0.70 11.25 -8.38
C VAL A 34 2.18 10.96 -8.12
N SER A 35 2.65 11.03 -6.87
CA SER A 35 4.06 10.74 -6.59
C SER A 35 4.40 9.26 -6.82
N SER A 36 3.50 8.33 -6.54
CA SER A 36 3.64 6.92 -6.97
C SER A 36 3.78 6.79 -8.48
N LEU A 37 2.90 7.43 -9.28
CA LEU A 37 2.98 7.40 -10.75
C LEU A 37 4.31 7.95 -11.28
N VAL A 38 4.72 9.13 -10.82
CA VAL A 38 5.98 9.76 -11.22
C VAL A 38 7.16 8.82 -10.95
N VAL A 39 7.18 8.20 -9.77
CA VAL A 39 8.29 7.33 -9.37
C VAL A 39 8.24 5.97 -10.06
N ILE A 40 7.07 5.45 -10.43
CA ILE A 40 6.93 4.27 -11.29
C ILE A 40 7.57 4.54 -12.66
N VAL A 41 7.28 5.70 -13.28
CA VAL A 41 7.88 6.07 -14.58
C VAL A 41 9.41 6.15 -14.48
N VAL A 42 9.92 6.77 -13.41
CA VAL A 42 11.38 6.84 -13.15
C VAL A 42 11.97 5.44 -12.95
N SER A 43 11.30 4.58 -12.18
CA SER A 43 11.74 3.21 -11.88
C SER A 43 11.73 2.32 -13.12
N LEU A 44 10.72 2.44 -14.00
CA LEU A 44 10.66 1.73 -15.28
C LEU A 44 11.79 2.17 -16.22
N GLY A 45 12.09 3.47 -16.27
CA GLY A 45 13.21 3.99 -17.02
C GLY A 45 14.57 3.45 -16.53
N TYR A 46 14.72 3.24 -15.22
CA TYR A 46 15.88 2.58 -14.64
C TYR A 46 15.93 1.07 -14.97
N GLY A 47 14.79 0.39 -14.89
CA GLY A 47 14.66 -1.03 -15.22
C GLY A 47 15.08 -1.37 -16.65
N ARG A 48 14.71 -0.54 -17.64
CA ARG A 48 15.15 -0.70 -19.04
C ARG A 48 16.66 -0.60 -19.19
N VAL A 49 17.27 0.46 -18.64
CA VAL A 49 18.72 0.68 -18.69
C VAL A 49 19.50 -0.48 -18.06
N MET A 50 18.99 -1.02 -16.95
CA MET A 50 19.60 -2.17 -16.29
C MET A 50 19.48 -3.45 -17.12
N LYS A 51 18.33 -3.68 -17.78
CA LYS A 51 18.12 -4.84 -18.67
C LYS A 51 19.05 -4.80 -19.88
N ASP A 52 19.18 -3.65 -20.53
CA ASP A 52 20.02 -3.48 -21.72
C ASP A 52 21.50 -3.70 -21.39
N ARG A 53 21.95 -3.26 -20.20
CA ARG A 53 23.33 -3.51 -19.74
C ARG A 53 23.58 -4.97 -19.36
N VAL A 54 22.61 -5.64 -18.75
CA VAL A 54 22.69 -7.08 -18.45
C VAL A 54 22.81 -7.89 -19.75
N ALA A 55 22.10 -7.49 -20.81
CA ALA A 55 22.24 -8.10 -22.13
C ALA A 55 23.64 -7.89 -22.72
N LEU A 56 24.16 -6.65 -22.71
CA LEU A 56 25.52 -6.34 -23.19
C LEU A 56 26.62 -7.10 -22.44
N ILE A 57 26.47 -7.28 -21.11
CA ILE A 57 27.42 -8.03 -20.30
C ILE A 57 27.26 -9.54 -20.52
N GLY A 58 26.02 -10.03 -20.70
CA GLY A 58 25.74 -11.43 -21.03
C GLY A 58 26.37 -11.86 -22.36
N ASP A 59 26.28 -11.00 -23.37
CA ASP A 59 26.84 -11.26 -24.70
C ASP A 59 28.39 -11.31 -24.70
N SER A 60 29.04 -10.57 -23.79
CA SER A 60 30.51 -10.57 -23.66
C SER A 60 31.08 -11.74 -22.85
N ILE A 61 30.27 -12.43 -22.05
CA ILE A 61 30.71 -13.54 -21.16
C ILE A 61 30.20 -14.91 -21.67
N GLY A 62 29.45 -14.92 -22.78
CA GLY A 62 28.89 -16.12 -23.37
C GLY A 62 27.66 -16.66 -22.62
N PRO A 63 27.07 -17.79 -23.07
CA PRO A 63 25.76 -18.29 -22.59
C PRO A 63 25.72 -18.63 -21.08
N GLY A 64 26.86 -18.89 -20.45
CA GLY A 64 26.97 -19.05 -18.99
C GLY A 64 26.94 -17.73 -18.21
N GLY A 65 27.42 -16.64 -18.81
CA GLY A 65 27.39 -15.28 -18.25
C GLY A 65 26.01 -14.65 -18.26
N VAL A 66 25.18 -14.94 -19.26
CA VAL A 66 23.77 -14.52 -19.34
C VAL A 66 22.99 -14.99 -18.11
N LYS A 67 23.16 -16.25 -17.68
CA LYS A 67 22.52 -16.78 -16.45
C LYS A 67 22.98 -16.09 -15.17
N LEU A 68 24.21 -15.56 -15.11
CA LEU A 68 24.74 -14.82 -13.96
C LEU A 68 24.31 -13.35 -13.97
N ALA A 69 24.20 -12.74 -15.16
CA ALA A 69 23.76 -11.36 -15.34
C ALA A 69 22.24 -11.21 -15.15
N GLU A 70 21.43 -12.18 -15.60
CA GLU A 70 19.98 -12.26 -15.32
C GLU A 70 19.67 -12.45 -13.83
N ARG A 71 20.55 -13.14 -13.09
CA ARG A 71 20.48 -13.26 -11.62
C ARG A 71 20.83 -11.95 -10.89
N GLY A 72 21.36 -10.96 -11.60
CA GLY A 72 22.01 -9.78 -11.02
C GLY A 72 21.10 -8.62 -10.62
N ILE A 73 19.91 -8.48 -11.21
CA ILE A 73 19.02 -7.34 -10.89
C ILE A 73 17.53 -7.72 -10.86
N PRO A 74 17.05 -8.50 -9.88
CA PRO A 74 15.62 -8.77 -9.80
C PRO A 74 15.08 -8.26 -8.45
N GLY A 75 14.08 -7.37 -8.51
CA GLY A 75 13.46 -6.81 -7.31
C GLY A 75 12.74 -5.49 -7.57
N TRP A 76 13.19 -4.73 -8.56
CA TRP A 76 12.59 -3.45 -8.94
C TRP A 76 11.15 -3.61 -9.46
N GLN A 77 10.83 -4.74 -10.11
CA GLN A 77 9.48 -5.06 -10.58
C GLN A 77 8.50 -5.18 -9.40
N TYR A 78 8.90 -5.92 -8.35
CA TYR A 78 8.12 -6.03 -7.13
C TYR A 78 8.00 -4.67 -6.42
N ILE A 79 9.09 -3.89 -6.32
CA ILE A 79 9.01 -2.53 -5.74
C ILE A 79 8.04 -1.65 -6.55
N SER A 80 8.07 -1.72 -7.88
CA SER A 80 7.18 -0.93 -8.75
C SER A 80 5.73 -1.37 -8.61
N ALA A 81 5.46 -2.67 -8.49
CA ALA A 81 4.12 -3.17 -8.18
C ALA A 81 3.64 -2.68 -6.81
N GLY A 82 4.52 -2.67 -5.81
CA GLY A 82 4.21 -2.09 -4.49
C GLY A 82 3.82 -0.61 -4.60
N LEU A 83 4.56 0.18 -5.38
CA LEU A 83 4.23 1.59 -5.65
C LEU A 83 2.86 1.76 -6.32
N VAL A 84 2.48 0.87 -7.24
CA VAL A 84 1.14 0.90 -7.88
C VAL A 84 0.07 0.76 -6.81
N TYR A 85 0.15 -0.26 -5.97
CA TYR A 85 -0.86 -0.50 -4.93
C TYR A 85 -0.85 0.58 -3.85
N THR A 86 0.31 1.11 -3.45
CA THR A 86 0.37 2.27 -2.56
C THR A 86 -0.30 3.51 -3.18
N GLY A 87 -0.09 3.74 -4.48
CA GLY A 87 -0.80 4.81 -5.21
C GLY A 87 -2.30 4.60 -5.27
N ILE A 88 -2.76 3.35 -5.52
CA ILE A 88 -4.19 2.99 -5.52
C ILE A 88 -4.82 3.29 -4.16
N THR A 89 -4.13 3.06 -3.03
CA THR A 89 -4.62 3.45 -1.70
C THR A 89 -4.97 4.94 -1.63
N GLY A 90 -4.08 5.81 -2.10
CA GLY A 90 -4.30 7.26 -2.10
C GLY A 90 -5.44 7.68 -3.05
N LEU A 91 -5.49 7.09 -4.24
CA LEU A 91 -6.57 7.32 -5.20
C LEU A 91 -7.92 6.87 -4.66
N ALA A 92 -8.00 5.67 -4.11
CA ALA A 92 -9.23 5.11 -3.55
C ALA A 92 -9.78 5.98 -2.41
N GLY A 93 -8.90 6.43 -1.50
CA GLY A 93 -9.28 7.34 -0.42
C GLY A 93 -9.83 8.67 -0.94
N THR A 94 -9.24 9.19 -2.01
CA THR A 94 -9.73 10.41 -2.67
C THR A 94 -11.09 10.18 -3.33
N LEU A 95 -11.21 9.14 -4.15
CA LEU A 95 -12.41 8.86 -4.92
C LEU A 95 -13.61 8.57 -4.02
N LYS A 96 -13.39 7.88 -2.88
CA LYS A 96 -14.42 7.72 -1.85
C LYS A 96 -15.07 9.05 -1.44
N LEU A 97 -14.28 10.12 -1.33
CA LEU A 97 -14.78 11.44 -0.91
C LEU A 97 -15.47 12.21 -2.04
N LEU A 98 -15.29 11.80 -3.30
CA LEU A 98 -15.86 12.45 -4.48
C LEU A 98 -17.13 11.79 -4.98
N PHE A 99 -17.32 10.49 -4.70
CA PHE A 99 -18.50 9.74 -5.13
C PHE A 99 -19.59 9.73 -4.06
N VAL A 100 -20.84 9.77 -4.50
CA VAL A 100 -22.03 9.75 -3.62
C VAL A 100 -22.76 8.41 -3.69
N HIS A 101 -22.51 7.60 -4.74
CA HIS A 101 -23.22 6.35 -4.94
C HIS A 101 -22.76 5.28 -3.92
N PRO A 102 -23.68 4.64 -3.18
CA PRO A 102 -23.35 3.67 -2.12
C PRO A 102 -22.40 2.54 -2.57
N LEU A 103 -22.64 1.95 -3.76
CA LEU A 103 -21.77 0.91 -4.31
C LEU A 103 -20.33 1.41 -4.59
N GLN A 104 -20.18 2.66 -5.05
CA GLN A 104 -18.86 3.25 -5.30
C GLN A 104 -18.14 3.51 -3.98
N LEU A 105 -18.86 4.01 -2.96
CA LEU A 105 -18.32 4.21 -1.63
C LEU A 105 -17.78 2.91 -1.03
N ILE A 106 -18.57 1.84 -1.07
CA ILE A 106 -18.16 0.49 -0.63
C ILE A 106 -16.93 0.04 -1.41
N PHE A 107 -16.98 0.11 -2.74
CA PHE A 107 -15.86 -0.31 -3.57
C PHE A 107 -14.55 0.40 -3.21
N PHE A 108 -14.58 1.74 -3.08
CA PHE A 108 -13.38 2.50 -2.73
C PHE A 108 -12.94 2.27 -1.28
N ASP A 109 -13.87 2.03 -0.36
CA ASP A 109 -13.55 1.64 1.02
C ASP A 109 -12.74 0.35 1.07
N TYR A 110 -13.25 -0.71 0.45
CA TYR A 110 -12.51 -1.97 0.38
C TYR A 110 -11.20 -1.81 -0.40
N LEU A 111 -11.16 -0.98 -1.43
CA LEU A 111 -9.91 -0.72 -2.16
C LEU A 111 -8.85 -0.03 -1.27
N THR A 112 -9.24 0.88 -0.37
CA THR A 112 -8.32 1.49 0.61
C THR A 112 -7.83 0.51 1.68
N LEU A 113 -8.65 -0.49 2.02
CA LEU A 113 -8.26 -1.56 2.93
C LEU A 113 -7.35 -2.57 2.22
N LEU A 114 -7.69 -2.95 0.98
CA LEU A 114 -7.07 -4.04 0.24
C LEU A 114 -5.69 -3.67 -0.32
N SER A 115 -5.54 -2.45 -0.82
CA SER A 115 -4.33 -2.04 -1.54
C SER A 115 -3.06 -2.00 -0.66
N PRO A 116 -3.08 -1.48 0.58
CA PRO A 116 -1.89 -1.45 1.44
C PRO A 116 -1.23 -2.82 1.71
N PRO A 117 -1.93 -3.88 2.14
CA PRO A 117 -1.28 -5.18 2.34
C PRO A 117 -0.74 -5.79 1.05
N ILE A 118 -1.41 -5.60 -0.09
CA ILE A 118 -0.86 -6.03 -1.39
C ILE A 118 0.45 -5.29 -1.67
N ALA A 119 0.49 -3.97 -1.43
CA ALA A 119 1.71 -3.18 -1.55
C ALA A 119 2.84 -3.70 -0.65
N LEU A 120 2.54 -4.02 0.61
CA LEU A 120 3.50 -4.57 1.57
C LEU A 120 4.07 -5.92 1.12
N TYR A 121 3.25 -6.80 0.53
CA TYR A 121 3.73 -8.06 -0.04
C TYR A 121 4.77 -7.82 -1.13
N PHE A 122 4.44 -6.93 -2.07
CA PHE A 122 5.32 -6.58 -3.17
C PHE A 122 6.61 -5.92 -2.68
N PHE A 123 6.53 -5.02 -1.71
CA PHE A 123 7.72 -4.44 -1.08
C PHE A 123 8.58 -5.47 -0.36
N TYR A 124 7.97 -6.38 0.40
CA TYR A 124 8.67 -7.48 1.05
C TYR A 124 9.43 -8.34 0.03
N ALA A 125 8.75 -8.77 -1.02
CA ALA A 125 9.34 -9.57 -2.09
C ALA A 125 10.50 -8.81 -2.76
N GLY A 126 10.30 -7.53 -3.08
CA GLY A 126 11.30 -6.68 -3.72
C GLY A 126 12.56 -6.44 -2.88
N ILE A 127 12.42 -6.16 -1.59
CA ILE A 127 13.56 -5.99 -0.67
C ILE A 127 14.30 -7.32 -0.51
N LYS A 128 13.58 -8.42 -0.27
CA LYS A 128 14.20 -9.73 -0.03
C LYS A 128 15.03 -10.17 -1.24
N GLN A 129 14.52 -9.92 -2.44
CA GLN A 129 15.23 -10.20 -3.68
C GLN A 129 16.49 -9.34 -3.85
N HIS A 130 16.44 -8.04 -3.52
CA HIS A 130 17.63 -7.18 -3.52
C HIS A 130 18.68 -7.61 -2.47
N LEU A 131 18.25 -8.14 -1.33
CA LEU A 131 19.14 -8.67 -0.31
C LEU A 131 19.83 -10.00 -0.72
N ARG A 132 19.54 -10.52 -1.92
CA ARG A 132 19.96 -11.85 -2.41
C ARG A 132 19.68 -12.99 -1.43
N LYS A 133 18.77 -12.76 -0.50
CA LYS A 133 18.21 -13.82 0.32
C LYS A 133 17.09 -14.37 -0.54
N GLU A 134 17.20 -15.63 -0.98
CA GLU A 134 16.00 -16.30 -1.49
C GLU A 134 14.87 -16.11 -0.50
N VAL A 135 13.63 -16.13 -1.00
CA VAL A 135 12.49 -16.33 -0.11
C VAL A 135 12.62 -17.75 0.45
N LYS A 136 13.50 -17.95 1.45
CA LYS A 136 13.78 -19.26 2.04
C LYS A 136 12.46 -19.85 2.51
N GLY A 137 12.12 -21.02 1.97
CA GLY A 137 10.86 -21.73 2.19
C GLY A 137 9.82 -21.40 1.12
N VAL A 138 9.61 -22.35 0.20
CA VAL A 138 8.42 -22.43 -0.68
C VAL A 138 7.13 -22.21 0.14
N PHE A 139 7.12 -22.71 1.37
CA PHE A 139 6.05 -22.56 2.34
C PHE A 139 5.73 -21.10 2.70
N LEU A 140 6.71 -20.26 3.04
CA LEU A 140 6.45 -18.87 3.43
C LEU A 140 6.00 -18.02 2.23
N LYS A 141 6.59 -18.26 1.05
CA LYS A 141 6.17 -17.60 -0.20
C LYS A 141 4.73 -17.95 -0.54
N ASN A 142 4.39 -19.24 -0.47
CA ASN A 142 3.06 -19.74 -0.78
C ASN A 142 2.04 -19.29 0.26
N ILE A 143 2.38 -19.29 1.56
CA ILE A 143 1.49 -18.75 2.60
C ILE A 143 1.18 -17.30 2.32
N ILE A 144 2.19 -16.44 2.11
CA ILE A 144 1.89 -15.02 1.92
C ILE A 144 1.08 -14.80 0.64
N LEU A 145 1.39 -15.51 -0.45
CA LEU A 145 0.61 -15.43 -1.68
C LEU A 145 -0.84 -15.92 -1.49
N ILE A 146 -1.02 -17.06 -0.82
CA ILE A 146 -2.35 -17.61 -0.49
C ILE A 146 -3.10 -16.65 0.43
N THR A 147 -2.44 -16.02 1.40
CA THR A 147 -3.03 -15.02 2.27
C THR A 147 -3.49 -13.80 1.48
N VAL A 148 -2.69 -13.31 0.52
CA VAL A 148 -3.09 -12.20 -0.36
C VAL A 148 -4.26 -12.60 -1.28
N LEU A 149 -4.24 -13.81 -1.86
CA LEU A 149 -5.32 -14.27 -2.73
C LEU A 149 -6.63 -14.53 -1.97
N LEU A 150 -6.55 -15.12 -0.76
CA LEU A 150 -7.70 -15.28 0.13
C LEU A 150 -8.24 -13.92 0.55
N TYR A 151 -7.35 -12.96 0.80
CA TYR A 151 -7.73 -11.61 1.16
C TYR A 151 -8.49 -10.90 0.04
N ASP A 152 -8.02 -11.00 -1.21
CA ASP A 152 -8.72 -10.47 -2.38
C ASP A 152 -10.07 -11.17 -2.59
N LEU A 153 -10.10 -12.50 -2.47
CA LEU A 153 -11.34 -13.27 -2.62
C LEU A 153 -12.37 -12.89 -1.55
N VAL A 154 -11.96 -12.85 -0.27
CA VAL A 154 -12.85 -12.48 0.82
C VAL A 154 -13.29 -11.03 0.64
N GLY A 155 -12.40 -10.10 0.26
CA GLY A 155 -12.76 -8.72 -0.02
C GLY A 155 -13.82 -8.57 -1.12
N VAL A 156 -13.68 -9.30 -2.23
CA VAL A 156 -14.70 -9.32 -3.31
C VAL A 156 -16.02 -9.89 -2.79
N LEU A 157 -15.99 -10.98 -2.03
CA LEU A 157 -17.20 -11.56 -1.44
C LEU A 157 -17.86 -10.61 -0.45
N THR A 158 -17.09 -9.85 0.33
CA THR A 158 -17.59 -8.83 1.25
C THR A 158 -18.22 -7.67 0.49
N ILE A 159 -17.59 -7.17 -0.58
CA ILE A 159 -18.18 -6.13 -1.44
C ILE A 159 -19.52 -6.60 -2.02
N LEU A 160 -19.56 -7.82 -2.57
CA LEU A 160 -20.78 -8.37 -3.19
C LEU A 160 -21.90 -8.57 -2.17
N SER A 161 -21.58 -9.09 -0.99
CA SER A 161 -22.56 -9.32 0.08
C SER A 161 -23.06 -8.02 0.69
N GLU A 162 -22.18 -7.04 0.96
CA GLU A 162 -22.58 -5.74 1.50
C GLU A 162 -23.39 -4.93 0.47
N SER A 163 -23.05 -5.03 -0.82
CA SER A 163 -23.84 -4.43 -1.90
C SER A 163 -25.24 -5.05 -2.01
N TYR A 164 -25.38 -6.36 -1.79
CA TYR A 164 -26.67 -7.05 -1.81
C TYR A 164 -27.51 -6.75 -0.56
N LEU A 165 -26.86 -6.47 0.57
CA LEU A 165 -27.50 -6.22 1.87
C LEU A 165 -27.71 -4.73 2.17
N GLN A 166 -27.56 -3.83 1.19
CA GLN A 166 -27.68 -2.37 1.40
C GLN A 166 -29.01 -1.94 2.03
N ASP A 167 -30.12 -2.61 1.71
CA ASP A 167 -31.44 -2.33 2.29
C ASP A 167 -31.59 -2.82 3.74
N LEU A 168 -30.64 -3.61 4.22
CA LEU A 168 -30.63 -4.26 5.53
C LEU A 168 -29.40 -3.79 6.32
N ALA A 169 -29.41 -2.52 6.73
CA ALA A 169 -28.30 -1.82 7.40
C ALA A 169 -27.65 -2.59 8.57
N PHE A 170 -28.43 -3.42 9.27
CA PHE A 170 -27.93 -4.28 10.35
C PHE A 170 -26.94 -5.35 9.84
N TYR A 171 -27.28 -6.07 8.78
CA TYR A 171 -26.46 -7.17 8.25
C TYR A 171 -25.21 -6.68 7.52
N ALA A 172 -25.26 -5.49 6.90
CA ALA A 172 -24.11 -4.88 6.25
C ALA A 172 -22.94 -4.63 7.24
N THR A 173 -23.27 -4.21 8.46
CA THR A 173 -22.27 -3.92 9.51
C THR A 173 -21.58 -5.19 10.02
N ASP A 174 -22.32 -6.31 10.11
CA ASP A 174 -21.78 -7.59 10.56
C ASP A 174 -20.79 -8.19 9.54
N VAL A 175 -21.12 -8.11 8.26
CA VAL A 175 -20.26 -8.63 7.18
C VAL A 175 -18.93 -7.86 7.11
N ARG A 176 -18.98 -6.53 7.21
CA ARG A 176 -17.78 -5.69 7.27
C ARG A 176 -16.92 -5.98 8.49
N THR A 177 -17.54 -6.19 9.65
CA THR A 177 -16.82 -6.50 10.90
C THR A 177 -16.09 -7.85 10.82
N LEU A 178 -16.76 -8.87 10.29
CA LEU A 178 -16.15 -10.19 10.05
C LEU A 178 -14.97 -10.10 9.07
N PHE A 179 -15.11 -9.32 8.00
CA PHE A 179 -14.00 -9.04 7.10
C PHE A 179 -12.83 -8.40 7.85
N LEU A 180 -13.06 -7.33 8.60
CA LEU A 180 -11.99 -6.66 9.35
C LEU A 180 -11.25 -7.65 10.26
N TYR A 181 -11.95 -8.48 11.02
CA TYR A 181 -11.32 -9.48 11.88
C TYR A 181 -10.47 -10.51 11.12
N PHE A 182 -10.94 -10.95 9.95
CA PHE A 182 -10.19 -11.88 9.11
C PHE A 182 -8.85 -11.29 8.65
N ILE A 183 -8.78 -9.97 8.47
CA ILE A 183 -7.67 -9.31 7.79
C ILE A 183 -6.65 -8.66 8.73
N ILE A 184 -7.02 -8.45 10.00
CA ILE A 184 -6.13 -7.90 11.03
C ILE A 184 -4.84 -8.71 11.12
N LEU A 185 -4.96 -10.02 11.29
CA LEU A 185 -3.80 -10.88 11.54
C LEU A 185 -2.84 -10.90 10.33
N PRO A 186 -3.31 -11.09 9.08
CA PRO A 186 -2.49 -10.91 7.89
C PRO A 186 -1.77 -9.56 7.81
N ILE A 187 -2.47 -8.46 8.04
CA ILE A 187 -1.89 -7.11 7.96
C ILE A 187 -0.81 -6.92 9.03
N LEU A 188 -1.05 -7.39 10.27
CA LEU A 188 -0.07 -7.32 11.35
C LEU A 188 1.18 -8.15 11.04
N ILE A 189 1.00 -9.41 10.60
CA ILE A 189 2.11 -10.30 10.25
C ILE A 189 2.93 -9.70 9.10
N LEU A 190 2.25 -9.26 8.03
CA LEU A 190 2.91 -8.73 6.85
C LEU A 190 3.63 -7.42 7.18
N SER A 191 3.00 -6.52 7.94
CA SER A 191 3.63 -5.29 8.43
C SER A 191 4.87 -5.60 9.26
N ALA A 192 4.80 -6.53 10.23
CA ALA A 192 5.92 -6.89 11.08
C ALA A 192 7.09 -7.51 10.30
N ILE A 193 6.81 -8.47 9.40
CA ILE A 193 7.82 -9.11 8.57
C ILE A 193 8.48 -8.09 7.63
N THR A 194 7.68 -7.22 7.02
CA THR A 194 8.16 -6.21 6.08
C THR A 194 8.99 -5.16 6.80
N PHE A 195 8.55 -4.68 7.97
CA PHE A 195 9.28 -3.76 8.83
C PHE A 195 10.64 -4.33 9.25
N LYS A 196 10.68 -5.57 9.74
CA LYS A 196 11.93 -6.27 10.11
C LYS A 196 12.88 -6.39 8.92
N THR A 197 12.34 -6.62 7.72
CA THR A 197 13.14 -6.77 6.50
C THR A 197 13.69 -5.43 6.02
N ALA A 198 12.86 -4.37 6.07
CA ALA A 198 13.24 -3.00 5.77
C ALA A 198 14.34 -2.49 6.72
N PHE A 199 14.21 -2.73 8.02
CA PHE A 199 15.21 -2.29 8.99
C PHE A 199 16.59 -2.94 8.75
N LYS A 200 16.61 -4.25 8.48
CA LYS A 200 17.87 -4.95 8.10
C LYS A 200 18.48 -4.44 6.80
N ALA A 201 17.66 -3.99 5.86
CA ALA A 201 18.15 -3.42 4.60
C ALA A 201 18.74 -2.02 4.83
N TYR A 202 18.14 -1.23 5.73
CA TYR A 202 18.60 0.10 6.12
C TYR A 202 20.03 0.06 6.67
N GLU A 203 20.31 -0.88 7.58
CA GLU A 203 21.63 -1.02 8.22
C GLU A 203 22.75 -1.45 7.24
N LYS A 204 22.41 -2.10 6.13
CA LYS A 204 23.39 -2.82 5.30
C LYS A 204 23.83 -2.08 4.02
N TYR A 205 23.08 -1.11 3.53
CA TYR A 205 23.37 -0.46 2.24
C TYR A 205 23.29 1.06 2.30
N LEU A 206 24.16 1.75 1.54
CA LEU A 206 24.19 3.20 1.44
C LEU A 206 23.08 3.74 0.51
N LEU A 207 22.37 4.77 0.99
CA LEU A 207 21.42 5.69 0.34
C LEU A 207 20.15 5.08 -0.32
N PHE A 208 20.27 4.04 -1.14
CA PHE A 208 19.12 3.43 -1.83
C PHE A 208 18.19 2.66 -0.88
N MET A 209 18.74 1.74 -0.09
CA MET A 209 17.92 0.96 0.84
C MET A 209 17.30 1.79 1.96
N PRO A 210 17.95 2.84 2.50
CA PRO A 210 17.30 3.75 3.44
C PRO A 210 15.99 4.35 2.91
N THR A 211 15.96 4.79 1.65
CA THR A 211 14.74 5.35 1.04
C THR A 211 13.66 4.29 0.79
N VAL A 212 14.05 3.09 0.34
CA VAL A 212 13.12 1.96 0.21
C VAL A 212 12.54 1.58 1.58
N SER A 213 13.39 1.50 2.60
CA SER A 213 12.96 1.15 3.96
C SER A 213 12.03 2.20 4.55
N ALA A 214 12.30 3.49 4.37
CA ALA A 214 11.41 4.57 4.82
C ALA A 214 10.02 4.50 4.14
N MET A 215 9.99 4.29 2.83
CA MET A 215 8.75 4.09 2.06
C MET A 215 7.95 2.89 2.57
N VAL A 216 8.64 1.80 2.89
CA VAL A 216 8.00 0.57 3.34
C VAL A 216 7.50 0.68 4.77
N ILE A 217 8.26 1.31 5.66
CA ILE A 217 7.85 1.59 7.03
C ILE A 217 6.61 2.49 7.04
N SER A 218 6.61 3.57 6.26
CA SER A 218 5.47 4.49 6.16
C SER A 218 4.23 3.81 5.57
N THR A 219 4.39 2.97 4.53
CA THR A 219 3.27 2.17 3.99
C THR A 219 2.72 1.17 5.02
N SER A 220 3.58 0.53 5.83
CA SER A 220 3.13 -0.37 6.90
C SER A 220 2.33 0.37 7.97
N LEU A 221 2.80 1.54 8.40
CA LEU A 221 2.08 2.37 9.36
C LEU A 221 0.74 2.85 8.80
N LEU A 222 0.71 3.22 7.51
CA LEU A 222 -0.51 3.61 6.82
C LEU A 222 -1.54 2.47 6.79
N ALA A 223 -1.11 1.24 6.51
CA ALA A 223 -1.98 0.06 6.54
C ALA A 223 -2.57 -0.16 7.94
N LEU A 224 -1.74 -0.08 8.98
CA LEU A 224 -2.16 -0.28 10.37
C LEU A 224 -3.12 0.82 10.86
N VAL A 225 -2.86 2.09 10.54
CA VAL A 225 -3.74 3.17 10.97
C VAL A 225 -5.07 3.13 10.23
N THR A 226 -5.07 2.74 8.95
CA THR A 226 -6.30 2.54 8.18
C THR A 226 -7.14 1.44 8.82
N LEU A 227 -6.53 0.30 9.14
CA LEU A 227 -7.20 -0.79 9.84
C LEU A 227 -7.75 -0.37 11.21
N ALA A 228 -6.97 0.39 12.00
CA ALA A 228 -7.40 0.89 13.31
C ALA A 228 -8.60 1.85 13.19
N GLY A 229 -8.59 2.74 12.19
CA GLY A 229 -9.70 3.62 11.86
C GLY A 229 -10.97 2.81 11.57
N GLU A 230 -10.89 1.83 10.67
CA GLU A 230 -12.07 1.03 10.31
C GLU A 230 -12.61 0.19 11.48
N LEU A 231 -11.73 -0.38 12.31
CA LEU A 231 -12.15 -1.10 13.51
C LEU A 231 -12.87 -0.20 14.52
N SER A 232 -12.41 1.04 14.66
CA SER A 232 -13.05 1.98 15.58
C SER A 232 -14.47 2.37 15.15
N ILE A 233 -14.77 2.36 13.84
CA ILE A 233 -16.14 2.52 13.33
C ILE A 233 -17.00 1.34 13.80
N THR A 234 -16.56 0.10 13.56
CA THR A 234 -17.32 -1.10 13.95
C THR A 234 -17.55 -1.22 15.45
N SER A 235 -16.63 -0.68 16.25
CA SER A 235 -16.71 -0.69 17.72
C SER A 235 -17.41 0.54 18.31
N GLY A 236 -17.86 1.49 17.47
CA GLY A 236 -18.55 2.71 17.90
C GLY A 236 -17.66 3.77 18.60
N TYR A 237 -16.34 3.67 18.47
CA TYR A 237 -15.38 4.59 19.11
C TYR A 237 -15.00 5.77 18.18
N ALA A 238 -15.91 6.74 18.06
CA ALA A 238 -15.71 7.90 17.18
C ALA A 238 -14.43 8.70 17.44
N GLY A 239 -13.97 8.81 18.70
CA GLY A 239 -12.73 9.52 19.02
C GLY A 239 -11.48 8.85 18.43
N ILE A 240 -11.43 7.52 18.44
CA ILE A 240 -10.31 6.76 17.85
C ILE A 240 -10.36 6.90 16.33
N TYR A 241 -11.56 6.90 15.74
CA TYR A 241 -11.74 7.09 14.30
C TYR A 241 -11.18 8.43 13.82
N ILE A 242 -11.54 9.53 14.48
CA ILE A 242 -11.08 10.88 14.12
C ILE A 242 -9.55 10.97 14.22
N ILE A 243 -8.97 10.44 15.30
CA ILE A 243 -7.51 10.43 15.48
C ILE A 243 -6.84 9.58 14.40
N ALA A 244 -7.38 8.39 14.12
CA ALA A 244 -6.83 7.48 13.11
C ALA A 244 -6.88 8.12 11.72
N GLN A 245 -7.97 8.83 11.38
CA GLN A 245 -8.12 9.52 10.10
C GLN A 245 -7.13 10.69 9.96
N GLY A 246 -6.96 11.51 11.01
CA GLY A 246 -5.94 12.56 11.00
C GLY A 246 -4.51 12.01 10.86
N VAL A 247 -4.19 10.93 11.56
CA VAL A 247 -2.88 10.26 11.44
C VAL A 247 -2.72 9.60 10.07
N LYS A 248 -3.79 9.05 9.48
CA LYS A 248 -3.81 8.50 8.13
C LYS A 248 -3.39 9.54 7.10
N ASP A 249 -3.97 10.73 7.13
CA ASP A 249 -3.64 11.79 6.18
C ASP A 249 -2.18 12.26 6.29
N ILE A 250 -1.65 12.36 7.52
CA ILE A 250 -0.22 12.61 7.76
C ILE A 250 0.62 11.50 7.15
N LEU A 251 0.27 10.23 7.40
CA LEU A 251 1.01 9.08 6.88
C LEU A 251 0.94 8.97 5.36
N ILE A 252 -0.16 9.37 4.72
CA ILE A 252 -0.26 9.47 3.27
C ILE A 252 0.80 10.45 2.74
N CYS A 253 0.92 11.64 3.32
CA CYS A 253 1.94 12.63 2.96
C CYS A 253 3.37 12.16 3.22
N VAL A 254 3.62 11.50 4.36
CA VAL A 254 4.93 10.92 4.70
C VAL A 254 5.30 9.80 3.71
N THR A 255 4.34 8.96 3.35
CA THR A 255 4.54 7.87 2.37
C THR A 255 4.85 8.44 1.00
N ALA A 256 4.08 9.43 0.54
CA ALA A 256 4.30 10.13 -0.73
C ALA A 256 5.70 10.77 -0.80
N THR A 257 6.10 11.45 0.27
CA THR A 257 7.44 12.07 0.37
C THR A 257 8.55 11.02 0.34
N SER A 258 8.36 9.90 1.04
CA SER A 258 9.32 8.78 1.04
C SER A 258 9.46 8.13 -0.33
N ILE A 259 8.35 8.03 -1.08
CA ILE A 259 8.32 7.55 -2.47
C ILE A 259 9.10 8.49 -3.38
N LEU A 260 8.89 9.81 -3.27
CA LEU A 260 9.66 10.80 -4.04
C LEU A 260 11.16 10.74 -3.71
N ALA A 261 11.52 10.60 -2.43
CA ALA A 261 12.91 10.44 -2.00
C ALA A 261 13.54 9.19 -2.63
N TYR A 262 12.80 8.07 -2.69
CA TYR A 262 13.21 6.87 -3.42
C TYR A 262 13.41 7.14 -4.92
N GLY A 263 12.47 7.81 -5.59
CA GLY A 263 12.62 8.21 -6.99
C GLY A 263 13.86 9.08 -7.26
N GLY A 264 14.13 10.02 -6.36
CA GLY A 264 15.35 10.84 -6.38
C GLY A 264 16.62 10.00 -6.23
N ALA A 265 16.63 9.05 -5.30
CA ALA A 265 17.74 8.11 -5.11
C ALA A 265 17.99 7.24 -6.36
N VAL A 266 16.93 6.71 -6.98
CA VAL A 266 17.00 5.96 -8.24
C VAL A 266 17.62 6.81 -9.35
N ARG A 267 17.18 8.07 -9.49
CA ARG A 267 17.71 8.98 -10.50
C ARG A 267 19.18 9.32 -10.28
N MET A 268 19.60 9.59 -9.04
CA MET A 268 21.00 9.87 -8.72
C MET A 268 21.93 8.69 -9.04
N MET A 269 21.46 7.46 -8.79
CA MET A 269 22.22 6.26 -9.17
C MET A 269 22.37 6.10 -10.68
N LYS A 270 21.40 6.58 -11.48
CA LYS A 270 21.51 6.60 -12.94
C LYS A 270 22.59 7.59 -13.41
N ILE A 271 22.66 8.78 -12.79
CA ILE A 271 23.61 9.85 -13.17
C ILE A 271 25.05 9.50 -12.79
N ARG A 272 25.30 8.97 -11.58
CA ARG A 272 26.67 8.61 -11.14
C ARG A 272 27.32 7.45 -11.93
N LYS A 273 26.60 6.82 -12.85
CA LYS A 273 27.05 5.67 -13.66
C LYS A 273 27.09 5.99 -15.17
N MET A 274 26.91 7.25 -15.53
CA MET A 274 27.21 7.84 -16.84
C MET A 274 28.50 8.66 -16.69
#